data_AF-H2C1G5-F1
#
_entry.id   AF-H2C1G5-F1
#
_cell.length_a   1.000
_cell.length_b   1.000
_cell.length_c   1.000
_cell.angle_alpha   90.00
_cell.angle_beta   90.00
_cell.angle_gamma   90.00
#
_symmetry.space_group_name_H-M   'P 1'
#
loop_
_entity.id
_entity.type
_entity.pdbx_description
1 polymer ?
#
loop_
_entity_poly.entity_id
_entity_poly.type
_entity_poly.pdbx_seq_one_letter_code
_entity_poly.pdbx_strand_id
1 'polypeptide(L)' 'MSEAKRAVEAKEGVRIDDKKITQLLENLVDVSFLVNENDMYRPSDVIMEKVFQ' A
#
# COMPACT_ATOMS: atom_id res chain seq x y z
N MET A 1 3.79 -12.33 -5.95
CA MET A 1 4.53 -11.54 -4.94
C MET A 1 4.22 -10.06 -5.20
N SER A 2 3.56 -9.38 -4.26
CA SER A 2 3.03 -8.02 -4.43
C SER A 2 4.13 -7.02 -4.81
N GLU A 3 3.83 -6.12 -5.74
CA GLU A 3 4.74 -5.06 -6.20
C GLU A 3 5.06 -4.06 -5.07
N ALA A 4 4.05 -3.75 -4.23
CA ALA A 4 4.21 -2.91 -3.05
C ALA A 4 5.28 -3.45 -2.09
N LYS A 5 5.33 -4.77 -1.91
CA LYS A 5 6.36 -5.40 -1.07
C LYS A 5 7.77 -5.11 -1.56
N ARG A 6 8.01 -5.35 -2.84
CA ARG A 6 9.33 -5.16 -3.44
C ARG A 6 9.80 -3.71 -3.35
N ALA A 7 8.87 -2.75 -3.53
CA ALA A 7 9.18 -1.33 -3.40
C ALA A 7 9.62 -0.95 -1.98
N VAL A 8 8.92 -1.43 -0.95
CA VAL A 8 9.26 -1.12 0.45
C VAL A 8 10.56 -1.80 0.87
N GLU A 9 10.76 -3.07 0.52
CA GLU A 9 12.01 -3.79 0.84
C GLU A 9 13.23 -3.14 0.18
N ALA A 10 13.10 -2.65 -1.06
CA ALA A 10 14.17 -1.95 -1.78
C ALA A 10 14.53 -0.59 -1.15
N LYS A 11 13.52 0.13 -0.64
CA LYS A 11 13.71 1.43 0.01
C LYS A 11 14.34 1.30 1.40
N GLU A 12 13.85 0.36 2.20
CA GLU A 12 14.22 0.23 3.61
C GLU A 12 15.41 -0.72 3.82
N GLY A 13 15.80 -1.49 2.79
CA GLY A 13 16.91 -2.44 2.86
C GLY A 13 16.63 -3.63 3.78
N VAL A 14 15.37 -3.87 4.15
CA VAL A 14 14.93 -4.94 5.05
C VAL A 14 13.94 -5.86 4.37
N ARG A 15 13.97 -7.15 4.74
CA ARG A 15 12.96 -8.11 4.31
C ARG A 15 11.71 -7.97 5.15
N ILE A 16 10.55 -7.86 4.51
CA ILE A 16 9.28 -7.68 5.20
C ILE A 16 8.44 -8.95 5.04
N ASP A 17 7.80 -9.37 6.12
CA ASP A 17 6.84 -10.47 6.11
C ASP A 17 5.66 -10.13 5.19
N ASP A 18 5.29 -11.07 4.32
CA ASP A 18 4.13 -10.93 3.44
C ASP A 18 2.85 -10.61 4.22
N LYS A 19 2.64 -11.25 5.38
CA LYS A 19 1.49 -11.00 6.24
C LYS A 19 1.44 -9.55 6.72
N LYS A 20 2.60 -9.00 7.06
CA LYS A 20 2.70 -7.63 7.60
C LYS A 20 2.37 -6.59 6.53
N ILE A 21 2.77 -6.82 5.28
CA ILE A 21 2.42 -5.92 4.17
C ILE A 21 0.95 -6.03 3.81
N THR A 22 0.41 -7.23 3.73
CA THR A 22 -1.03 -7.43 3.50
C THR A 22 -1.85 -6.71 4.58
N GLN A 23 -1.50 -6.87 5.86
CA GLN A 23 -2.18 -6.19 6.96
C GLN A 23 -2.09 -4.66 6.85
N LEU A 24 -0.94 -4.12 6.46
CA LEU A 24 -0.79 -2.66 6.28
C LEU A 24 -1.67 -2.14 5.14
N LEU A 25 -1.74 -2.87 4.02
CA LEU A 25 -2.59 -2.50 2.89
C LEU A 25 -4.09 -2.59 3.26
N GLU A 26 -4.49 -3.65 3.95
CA GLU A 26 -5.86 -3.81 4.47
C GLU A 26 -6.23 -2.67 5.41
N ASN A 27 -5.36 -2.33 6.36
CA ASN A 27 -5.60 -1.19 7.26
C ASN A 27 -5.80 0.12 6.50
N LEU A 28 -5.01 0.38 5.46
CA LEU A 28 -5.13 1.59 4.63
C LEU A 28 -6.41 1.61 3.80
N VAL A 29 -6.93 0.44 3.41
CA VAL A 29 -8.26 0.32 2.78
C VAL A 29 -9.37 0.56 3.80
N ASP A 30 -9.28 -0.05 4.98
CA ASP A 30 -10.27 0.08 6.05
C ASP A 30 -10.45 1.54 6.50
N VAL A 31 -9.35 2.30 6.56
CA VAL A 31 -9.41 3.74 6.89
C VAL A 31 -9.67 4.64 5.68
N SER A 32 -10.04 4.08 4.53
CA SER A 32 -10.37 4.81 3.29
C SER A 32 -9.24 5.69 2.77
N PHE A 33 -7.98 5.33 2.99
CA PHE A 33 -6.83 5.97 2.34
C PHE A 33 -6.56 5.37 0.95
N LEU A 34 -6.81 4.06 0.82
CA LEU A 34 -6.67 3.34 -0.43
C LEU A 34 -7.99 2.68 -0.83
N VAL A 35 -8.18 2.52 -2.13
CA VAL A 35 -9.21 1.67 -2.73
C VAL A 35 -8.53 0.59 -3.57
N ASN A 36 -9.04 -0.63 -3.50
CA ASN A 36 -8.60 -1.73 -4.35
C ASN A 36 -9.51 -1.79 -5.59
N GLU A 37 -8.99 -1.37 -6.74
CA GLU A 37 -9.68 -1.44 -8.02
C GLU A 37 -8.91 -2.36 -8.97
N ASN A 38 -9.52 -3.47 -9.39
CA ASN A 38 -8.92 -4.41 -10.34
C ASN A 38 -7.52 -4.90 -9.93
N ASP A 39 -7.36 -5.34 -8.68
CA ASP A 39 -6.09 -5.79 -8.08
C ASP A 39 -5.01 -4.69 -7.98
N MET A 40 -5.38 -3.42 -8.12
CA MET A 40 -4.49 -2.28 -7.90
C MET A 40 -4.97 -1.41 -6.75
N TYR A 41 -4.07 -1.10 -5.83
CA TYR A 41 -4.32 -0.12 -4.77
C TYR A 41 -4.10 1.30 -5.30
N ARG A 42 -5.10 2.16 -5.12
CA ARG A 42 -5.08 3.56 -5.55
C ARG A 42 -5.49 4.47 -4.38
N PRO A 43 -5.03 5.73 -4.32
CA PRO A 43 -5.60 6.71 -3.40
C PRO A 43 -7.11 6.77 -3.55
N SER A 44 -7.85 6.83 -2.44
CA SER A 44 -9.31 6.86 -2.41
C SER A 44 -9.91 8.14 -3.01
N ASP A 45 -9.16 9.24 -3.00
CA ASP A 45 -9.56 10.52 -3.57
C ASP A 45 -8.37 11.39 -4.00
N VAL A 46 -8.68 12.51 -4.65
CA VAL A 46 -7.71 13.51 -5.15
C VAL A 46 -6.98 14.26 -4.04
N ILE A 47 -7.52 14.30 -2.82
CA ILE A 47 -6.85 14.90 -1.67
C ILE A 47 -5.78 13.94 -1.18
N MET A 48 -6.11 12.65 -1.05
CA MET A 48 -5.20 11.59 -0.66
C MET A 48 -4.05 11.45 -1.66
N GLU A 49 -4.30 11.63 -2.96
CA GLU A 49 -3.23 11.66 -3.96
C GLU A 49 -2.15 12.71 -3.63
N LYS A 50 -2.54 13.88 -3.12
CA LYS A 50 -1.61 14.94 -2.70
C LYS A 50 -0.88 14.65 -1.39
N VAL A 51 -1.44 13.81 -0.52
CA VAL A 51 -0.82 13.43 0.75
C VAL A 51 0.39 12.52 0.54
N PHE A 52 0.39 11.74 -0.54
CA PHE A 52 1.45 10.79 -0.87
C PHE A 52 2.51 11.34 -1.85
N GLN A 53 2.37 12.58 -2.32
CA GLN A 53 3.39 13.32 -3.10
C GLN A 53 4.50 13.87 -2.20
#